data_AF-A0A2A2ILS2-F1
#
_entry.id   AF-A0A2A2ILS2-F1
#
_cell.length_a   1.000
_cell.length_b   1.000
_cell.length_c   1.000
_cell.angle_alpha   90.00
_cell.angle_beta   90.00
_cell.angle_gamma   90.00
#
_symmetry.space_group_name_H-M   'P 1'
#
loop_
_entity.id
_entity.type
_entity.pdbx_description
1 polymer ?
#
loop_
_entity_poly.entity_id
_entity_poly.type
_entity_poly.pdbx_seq_one_letter_code
_entity_poly.pdbx_strand_id
1 'polypeptide(L)'
;MRQTKMGMLHALYADNPACTNAEACELLGIDSQMLRTMKNRLKNQGYIHVEDNGEVTILKPYTRGVSTPNNFKADVYYEMVDAYMEDFRQQSTFNDRLAVGREIRLILEKL
;
A
#
# COMPACT_ATOMS: atom_id res chain seq x y z
N MET A 1 14.70 -3.70 10.58
CA MET A 1 13.51 -4.24 9.87
C MET A 1 13.13 -3.23 8.81
N ARG A 2 12.93 -3.66 7.55
CA ARG A 2 12.58 -2.74 6.45
C ARG A 2 11.09 -2.44 6.55
N GLN A 3 10.72 -1.22 6.95
CA GLN A 3 9.32 -0.80 6.97
C GLN A 3 8.78 -0.78 5.54
N THR A 4 7.59 -1.32 5.32
CA THR A 4 6.90 -1.22 4.02
C THR A 4 6.47 0.23 3.81
N LYS A 5 6.29 0.66 2.54
CA LYS A 5 5.81 2.03 2.23
C LYS A 5 4.51 2.37 2.96
N MET A 6 3.65 1.38 3.18
CA MET A 6 2.43 1.49 3.97
C MET A 6 2.69 1.77 5.45
N GLY A 7 3.63 1.05 6.06
CA GLY A 7 4.03 1.31 7.43
C GLY A 7 4.66 2.69 7.58
N MET A 8 5.45 3.12 6.58
CA MET A 8 6.00 4.47 6.54
C MET A 8 4.91 5.54 6.41
N LEU A 9 3.88 5.33 5.58
CA LEU A 9 2.74 6.26 5.47
C LEU A 9 1.93 6.32 6.77
N HIS A 10 1.70 5.19 7.44
CA HIS A 10 1.01 5.16 8.73
C HIS A 10 1.82 5.89 9.82
N ALA A 11 3.12 5.63 9.90
CA ALA A 11 4.02 6.33 10.83
C ALA A 11 4.05 7.83 10.54
N LEU A 12 4.10 8.22 9.27
CA LEU A 12 4.05 9.63 8.86
C LEU A 12 2.79 10.33 9.35
N TYR A 13 1.62 9.69 9.27
CA TYR A 13 0.38 10.25 9.81
C TYR A 13 0.33 10.25 11.35
N ALA A 14 1.01 9.30 12.00
CA ALA A 14 1.12 9.29 13.46
C ALA A 14 1.99 10.46 13.96
N ASP A 15 3.07 10.78 13.25
CA ASP A 15 4.01 11.85 13.59
C ASP A 15 3.50 13.23 13.13
N ASN A 16 2.81 13.28 11.99
CA ASN A 16 2.24 14.50 11.42
C ASN A 16 0.80 14.26 10.87
N PRO A 17 -0.23 14.38 11.72
CA PRO A 17 -1.63 14.14 11.33
C PRO A 17 -2.15 15.05 10.20
N ALA A 18 -1.61 16.26 10.08
CA ALA A 18 -2.01 17.24 9.06
C ALA A 18 -1.21 17.12 7.75
N CYS A 19 -0.34 16.10 7.63
CA CYS A 19 0.49 15.91 6.44
C CYS A 19 -0.37 15.79 5.17
N THR A 20 -0.11 16.69 4.23
CA THR A 20 -0.82 16.71 2.96
C THR A 20 -0.39 15.54 2.08
N ASN A 21 -1.24 15.16 1.13
CA ASN A 21 -0.89 14.11 0.18
C ASN A 21 0.37 14.45 -0.64
N ALA A 22 0.62 15.73 -0.94
CA ALA A 22 1.79 16.16 -1.70
C ALA A 22 3.08 15.98 -0.89
N GLU A 23 3.10 16.46 0.35
CA GLU A 23 4.24 16.29 1.27
C GLU A 23 4.54 14.80 1.52
N ALA A 24 3.50 14.00 1.72
CA ALA A 24 3.66 12.57 1.93
C ALA A 24 4.19 11.85 0.68
N CYS A 25 3.85 12.30 -0.54
CA CYS A 25 4.43 11.78 -1.77
C CYS A 25 5.93 12.08 -1.85
N GLU A 26 6.33 13.31 -1.53
CA GLU A 26 7.74 13.73 -1.54
C GLU A 26 8.56 12.96 -0.50
N LEU A 27 8.07 12.89 0.75
CA LEU A 27 8.76 12.20 1.85
C LEU A 27 8.92 10.70 1.61
N LEU A 28 7.94 10.08 0.96
CA LEU A 28 7.96 8.65 0.67
C LEU A 28 8.55 8.34 -0.70
N GLY A 29 8.79 9.33 -1.55
CA GLY A 29 9.23 9.13 -2.94
C GLY A 29 8.28 8.24 -3.73
N ILE A 30 6.97 8.45 -3.59
CA ILE A 30 5.91 7.71 -4.30
C ILE A 30 5.00 8.68 -5.04
N ASP A 31 4.30 8.22 -6.06
CA ASP A 31 3.33 9.04 -6.76
C ASP A 31 2.00 9.19 -5.98
N SER A 32 1.20 10.17 -6.40
CA SER A 32 -0.07 10.50 -5.76
C SER A 32 -1.10 9.36 -5.82
N GLN A 33 -1.07 8.56 -6.88
CA GLN A 33 -2.02 7.48 -7.08
C GLN A 33 -1.73 6.32 -6.11
N MET A 34 -0.45 5.97 -5.95
CA MET A 34 0.03 4.99 -4.98
C MET A 34 -0.30 5.45 -3.56
N LEU A 35 -0.04 6.72 -3.22
CA LEU A 35 -0.35 7.28 -1.91
C LEU A 35 -1.86 7.20 -1.60
N ARG A 36 -2.72 7.61 -2.53
CA ARG A 36 -4.18 7.53 -2.36
C ARG A 36 -4.65 6.10 -2.16
N THR A 37 -4.10 5.16 -2.92
CA THR A 37 -4.40 3.73 -2.80
C THR A 37 -4.03 3.21 -1.41
N MET A 38 -2.83 3.53 -0.93
CA MET A 38 -2.36 3.12 0.39
C MET A 38 -3.20 3.75 1.51
N LYS A 39 -3.49 5.06 1.43
CA LYS A 39 -4.34 5.79 2.37
C LYS A 39 -5.74 5.19 2.44
N ASN A 40 -6.36 4.91 1.29
CA ASN A 40 -7.67 4.26 1.23
C ASN A 40 -7.65 2.86 1.85
N ARG A 41 -6.59 2.08 1.65
CA ARG A 41 -6.49 0.76 2.27
C ARG A 41 -6.31 0.84 3.79
N LEU A 42 -5.48 1.76 4.29
CA LEU A 42 -5.36 2.01 5.74
C LEU A 42 -6.71 2.41 6.34
N LYS A 43 -7.48 3.27 5.66
CA LYS A 43 -8.82 3.68 6.05
C LYS A 43 -9.80 2.50 6.08
N ASN A 44 -9.90 1.76 4.97
CA ASN A 44 -10.85 0.64 4.83
C ASN A 44 -10.56 -0.51 5.80
N GLN A 45 -9.31 -0.71 6.20
CA GLN A 45 -8.91 -1.71 7.18
C GLN A 45 -8.99 -1.19 8.64
N GLY A 46 -9.45 0.06 8.83
CA GLY A 46 -9.66 0.69 10.13
C GLY A 46 -8.38 1.02 10.88
N TYR A 47 -7.26 1.24 10.19
CA TYR A 47 -6.02 1.71 10.82
C TYR A 47 -6.00 3.22 11.05
N ILE A 48 -6.67 3.96 10.16
CA ILE A 48 -6.75 5.41 10.20
C ILE A 48 -8.18 5.88 9.94
N HIS A 49 -8.52 7.06 10.44
CA HIS A 49 -9.67 7.85 10.04
C HIS A 49 -9.17 9.12 9.36
N VAL A 50 -9.91 9.61 8.37
CA VAL A 50 -9.60 10.90 7.72
C VAL A 50 -10.73 11.84 8.09
N GLU A 51 -10.41 12.85 8.86
CA GLU A 51 -11.32 13.86 9.36
C GLU A 51 -11.80 14.79 8.23
N ASP A 52 -12.88 15.53 8.48
CA ASP A 52 -13.45 16.47 7.51
C ASP A 52 -12.49 17.62 7.15
N ASN A 53 -11.58 17.98 8.08
CA ASN A 53 -10.54 18.98 7.85
C ASN A 53 -9.32 18.43 7.08
N GLY A 54 -9.32 17.14 6.72
CA GLY A 54 -8.25 16.47 5.99
C GLY A 54 -7.15 15.85 6.86
N GLU A 55 -7.16 16.08 8.17
CA GLU A 55 -6.24 15.44 9.12
C GLU A 55 -6.51 13.95 9.24
N VAL A 56 -5.48 13.21 9.65
CA VAL A 56 -5.53 11.75 9.78
C VAL A 56 -5.39 11.34 11.24
N THR A 57 -6.45 10.73 11.77
CA THR A 57 -6.46 10.15 13.13
C THR A 57 -6.04 8.68 13.07
N ILE A 58 -5.08 8.28 13.90
CA ILE A 58 -4.67 6.88 14.03
C ILE A 58 -5.65 6.13 14.93
N LEU A 59 -6.28 5.08 14.41
CA LEU A 59 -7.27 4.28 15.14
C LEU A 59 -6.65 3.07 15.85
N LYS A 60 -5.66 2.43 15.22
CA LYS A 60 -4.90 1.31 15.80
C LYS A 60 -3.48 1.27 15.21
N PRO A 61 -2.50 0.74 15.95
CA PRO A 61 -1.14 0.66 15.47
C PRO A 61 -1.05 -0.18 14.20
N TYR A 62 -0.25 0.28 13.25
CA TYR A 62 0.08 -0.51 12.07
C TYR A 62 1.28 -1.39 12.36
N THR A 63 1.02 -2.51 13.04
CA THR A 63 2.03 -3.56 13.23
C THR A 63 2.07 -4.48 12.01
N ARG A 64 2.59 -4.00 10.87
CA ARG A 64 3.15 -4.93 9.87
C ARG A 64 4.45 -5.49 10.43
N GLY A 65 4.30 -6.57 11.18
CA GLY A 65 5.36 -7.22 11.95
C GLY A 65 4.79 -8.26 12.93
N VAL A 66 3.49 -8.17 13.25
CA VAL A 66 2.74 -9.23 13.93
C VAL A 66 1.68 -9.77 12.98
N SER A 67 2.12 -10.23 11.81
CA SER A 67 1.38 -11.28 11.15
C SER A 67 1.36 -12.45 12.14
N THR A 68 0.17 -12.88 12.56
CA THR A 68 0.06 -14.27 12.99
C THR A 68 0.68 -15.12 11.87
N PRO A 69 1.43 -16.19 12.17
CA PRO A 69 2.16 -16.96 11.15
C PRO A 69 1.30 -17.35 9.93
N ASN A 70 -0.02 -17.46 10.13
CA ASN A 70 -1.00 -17.76 9.09
C ASN A 70 -1.22 -16.66 8.03
N ASN A 71 -0.98 -15.37 8.31
CA ASN A 71 -1.32 -14.27 7.38
C ASN A 71 -0.11 -13.64 6.67
N PHE A 72 1.11 -13.86 7.14
CA PHE A 72 2.31 -13.24 6.54
C PHE A 72 2.45 -13.57 5.05
N LYS A 73 2.20 -14.83 4.69
CA LYS A 73 2.31 -15.31 3.31
C LYS A 73 1.28 -14.62 2.40
N ALA A 74 0.04 -14.48 2.87
CA ALA A 74 -1.02 -13.80 2.14
C ALA A 74 -0.71 -12.31 1.97
N ASP A 75 -0.22 -11.65 3.03
CA ASP A 75 0.14 -10.22 2.98
C ASP A 75 1.26 -9.93 1.96
N VAL A 76 2.28 -10.81 1.91
CA VAL A 76 3.36 -10.72 0.90
C VAL A 76 2.80 -10.88 -0.50
N TYR A 77 1.89 -11.84 -0.73
CA TYR A 77 1.27 -12.02 -2.03
C TYR A 77 0.40 -10.85 -2.45
N TYR A 78 -0.37 -10.24 -1.53
CA TYR A 78 -1.13 -9.03 -1.85
C TYR A 78 -0.23 -7.86 -2.26
N GLU A 79 0.89 -7.65 -1.56
CA GLU A 79 1.84 -6.59 -1.91
C GLU A 79 2.51 -6.84 -3.27
N MET A 80 2.86 -8.09 -3.58
CA MET A 80 3.37 -8.45 -4.91
C MET A 80 2.33 -8.23 -6.00
N VAL A 81 1.07 -8.62 -5.77
CA VAL A 81 -0.03 -8.38 -6.73
C VAL A 81 -0.20 -6.88 -6.98
N ASP A 82 -0.18 -6.05 -5.94
CA ASP A 82 -0.31 -4.60 -6.11
C ASP A 82 0.81 -4.00 -6.97
N ALA A 83 2.06 -4.39 -6.71
CA ALA A 83 3.21 -3.94 -7.48
C ALA A 83 3.10 -4.37 -8.95
N TYR A 84 2.81 -5.65 -9.20
CA TYR A 84 2.66 -6.13 -10.58
C TYR A 84 1.43 -5.55 -11.28
N MET A 85 0.36 -5.22 -10.56
CA MET A 85 -0.80 -4.54 -11.14
C MET A 85 -0.45 -3.12 -11.62
N GLU A 86 0.46 -2.44 -10.94
CA GLU A 86 1.00 -1.16 -11.42
C GLU A 86 1.88 -1.36 -12.65
N ASP A 87 2.79 -2.33 -12.61
CA ASP A 87 3.62 -2.68 -13.77
C ASP A 87 2.75 -3.03 -14.99
N PHE A 88 1.68 -3.79 -14.79
CA PHE A 88 0.74 -4.20 -15.84
C PHE A 88 0.07 -2.99 -16.52
N ARG A 89 -0.32 -1.98 -15.73
CA ARG A 89 -0.93 -0.74 -16.24
C ARG A 89 0.05 0.07 -17.08
N GLN A 90 1.33 0.04 -16.73
CA GLN A 90 2.39 0.80 -17.40
C GLN A 90 2.90 0.13 -18.69
N GLN A 91 2.63 -1.16 -18.90
CA GLN A 91 3.06 -1.85 -20.12
C GLN A 91 2.33 -1.32 -21.36
N SER A 92 3.10 -1.08 -22.42
CA SER A 92 2.62 -0.54 -23.71
C SER A 92 2.37 -1.61 -24.76
N THR A 93 2.99 -2.79 -24.64
CA THR A 93 2.80 -3.89 -25.60
C THR A 93 1.91 -4.99 -25.02
N PHE A 94 1.22 -5.70 -25.92
CA PHE A 94 0.41 -6.86 -25.54
C PHE A 94 1.26 -7.98 -24.91
N ASN A 95 2.47 -8.21 -25.43
CA ASN A 95 3.35 -9.27 -24.95
C ASN A 95 3.82 -9.00 -23.51
N ASP A 96 4.18 -7.76 -23.19
CA ASP A 96 4.62 -7.40 -21.84
C ASP A 96 3.44 -7.43 -20.86
N ARG A 97 2.26 -6.97 -21.27
CA ARG A 97 1.02 -7.13 -20.48
C ARG A 97 0.72 -8.58 -20.20
N LEU A 98 0.84 -9.45 -21.21
CA LEU A 98 0.60 -10.88 -21.04
C LEU A 98 1.61 -11.51 -20.07
N ALA A 99 2.87 -11.09 -20.10
CA ALA A 99 3.91 -11.56 -19.18
C ALA A 99 3.58 -11.15 -17.73
N VAL A 100 3.34 -9.86 -17.48
CA VAL A 100 3.00 -9.37 -16.13
C VAL A 100 1.68 -9.97 -15.63
N GLY A 101 0.69 -10.12 -16.52
CA GLY A 101 -0.59 -10.76 -16.19
C GLY A 101 -0.45 -12.23 -15.77
N ARG A 102 0.51 -12.97 -16.34
CA ARG A 102 0.81 -14.34 -15.91
C ARG A 102 1.39 -14.38 -14.50
N GLU A 103 2.32 -13.48 -14.17
CA GLU A 103 2.89 -13.39 -12.83
C GLU A 103 1.83 -13.05 -11.78
N ILE A 104 0.95 -12.08 -12.07
CA ILE A 104 -0.20 -11.76 -11.19
C ILE A 104 -1.06 -13.00 -10.96
N ARG A 105 -1.41 -13.72 -12.03
CA ARG A 105 -2.22 -14.93 -11.92
C ARG A 105 -1.55 -16.01 -11.07
N LEU A 106 -0.26 -16.24 -11.25
CA LEU A 106 0.50 -17.22 -10.45
C LEU A 106 0.49 -16.87 -8.97
N ILE A 107 0.60 -15.59 -8.62
CA ILE A 107 0.55 -15.15 -7.23
C ILE A 107 -0.86 -15.35 -6.66
N LEU A 108 -1.91 -15.02 -7.43
CA LEU A 108 -3.29 -15.26 -7.02
C LEU A 108 -3.61 -16.74 -6.80
N GLU A 109 -2.99 -17.65 -7.55
CA GLU A 109 -3.14 -19.11 -7.35
C GLU A 109 -2.46 -19.62 -6.06
N LYS A 110 -1.63 -18.80 -5.40
CA LYS A 110 -0.95 -19.13 -4.14
C LYS A 110 -1.62 -18.51 -2.90
N LEU A 111 -2.59 -17.61 -3.11
CA LEU A 111 -3.47 -17.06 -2.08
C LEU A 111 -4.59 -18.05 -1.74
#